data_AF-A0A7J4MAV1-F1
#
_entry.id   AF-A0A7J4MAV1-F1
#
_cell.length_a   1.000
_cell.length_b   1.000
_cell.length_c   1.000
_cell.angle_alpha   90.00
_cell.angle_beta   90.00
_cell.angle_gamma   90.00
#
_symmetry.space_group_name_H-M   'P 1'
#
loop_
_entity.id
_entity.type
_entity.pdbx_description
1 polymer ?
#
loop_
_entity_poly.entity_id
_entity_poly.type
_entity_poly.pdbx_seq_one_letter_code
_entity_poly.pdbx_strand_id
1 'polypeptide(L)'
;MAAVTVIKLTGENHRDIDQVAHQIKLICDSGGVRLRGPIPLPTRRLVVPVRRAPDGEGSETYDHYEMRVHKRLLEMDITSGK
;
A
#
# COMPACT_ATOMS: atom_id res chain seq x y z
N MET A 1 -16.81 -10.27 22.16
CA MET A 1 -15.86 -9.31 21.55
C MET A 1 -16.03 -9.42 20.06
N ALA A 2 -16.35 -8.31 19.38
CA ALA A 2 -16.41 -8.29 17.92
C ALA A 2 -15.00 -8.63 17.37
N ALA A 3 -14.92 -9.61 16.46
CA ALA A 3 -13.67 -9.91 15.78
C ALA A 3 -13.45 -8.84 14.70
N VAL A 4 -12.49 -7.95 14.96
CA VAL A 4 -12.06 -6.92 13.99
C VAL A 4 -11.04 -7.55 13.06
N THR A 5 -11.39 -7.68 11.79
CA THR A 5 -10.49 -8.20 10.76
C THR A 5 -9.78 -7.05 10.08
N VAL A 6 -8.45 -7.14 9.98
CA VAL A 6 -7.62 -6.08 9.41
C VAL A 6 -6.97 -6.58 8.12
N ILE A 7 -7.27 -5.92 7.01
CA ILE A 7 -6.66 -6.17 5.70
C ILE A 7 -5.65 -5.07 5.42
N LYS A 8 -4.41 -5.47 5.12
CA LYS A 8 -3.34 -4.55 4.73
C LYS A 8 -2.97 -4.77 3.27
N LEU A 9 -3.30 -3.81 2.42
CA LEU A 9 -2.89 -3.79 1.02
C LEU A 9 -1.52 -3.13 0.91
N THR A 10 -0.61 -3.77 0.18
CA THR A 10 0.74 -3.25 -0.09
C THR A 10 1.04 -3.43 -1.57
N GLY A 11 1.62 -2.41 -2.19
CA GLY A 11 2.03 -2.47 -3.59
C GLY A 11 2.87 -1.27 -4.00
N GLU A 12 3.40 -1.32 -5.22
CA GLU A 12 4.29 -0.29 -5.77
C GLU A 12 3.53 0.82 -6.49
N ASN A 13 2.43 0.49 -7.18
CA ASN A 13 1.59 1.45 -7.88
C ASN A 13 0.42 1.89 -7.00
N HIS A 14 0.30 3.19 -6.76
CA HIS A 14 -0.78 3.74 -5.95
C HIS A 14 -2.17 3.56 -6.60
N ARG A 15 -2.27 3.63 -7.93
CA ARG A 15 -3.55 3.58 -8.65
C ARG A 15 -4.22 2.22 -8.50
N ASP A 16 -3.44 1.16 -8.65
CA ASP A 16 -3.94 -0.21 -8.61
C ASP A 16 -4.43 -0.55 -7.20
N ILE A 17 -3.70 -0.13 -6.17
CA ILE A 17 -4.10 -0.34 -4.77
C ILE A 17 -5.38 0.44 -4.44
N ASP A 18 -5.49 1.68 -4.91
CA ASP A 18 -6.69 2.49 -4.69
C ASP A 18 -7.91 1.88 -5.40
N GLN A 19 -7.73 1.31 -6.61
CA GLN A 19 -8.77 0.56 -7.31
C GLN A 19 -9.22 -0.68 -6.53
N VAL A 20 -8.28 -1.50 -6.07
CA VAL A 20 -8.58 -2.70 -5.27
C VAL A 20 -9.26 -2.34 -3.96
N ALA A 21 -8.77 -1.30 -3.26
CA ALA A 21 -9.40 -0.81 -2.04
C ALA A 21 -10.84 -0.35 -2.27
N HIS A 22 -11.11 0.30 -3.40
CA HIS A 22 -12.46 0.71 -3.78
C HIS A 22 -13.36 -0.50 -4.10
N GLN A 23 -12.84 -1.50 -4.80
CA GLN A 23 -13.58 -2.74 -5.07
C GLN A 23 -13.96 -3.47 -3.78
N ILE A 24 -13.03 -3.59 -2.83
CA ILE A 24 -13.30 -4.20 -1.51
C ILE A 24 -14.39 -3.42 -0.78
N LYS A 25 -14.33 -2.08 -0.82
CA LYS A 25 -15.36 -1.24 -0.22
C LYS A 25 -16.75 -1.53 -0.80
N LEU A 26 -16.89 -1.61 -2.12
CA LEU A 26 -18.16 -1.91 -2.78
C LEU A 26 -18.72 -3.28 -2.38
N ILE A 27 -17.85 -4.29 -2.23
CA ILE A 27 -18.24 -5.63 -1.79
C ILE A 27 -18.72 -5.60 -0.33
N CYS A 28 -18.01 -4.88 0.55
CA CYS A 28 -18.42 -4.72 1.95
C CYS A 28 -19.74 -3.97 2.09
N ASP A 29 -19.95 -2.91 1.30
CA ASP A 29 -21.19 -2.12 1.28
C ASP A 29 -22.37 -3.00 0.82
N SER A 30 -22.18 -3.83 -0.21
CA SER A 30 -23.18 -4.79 -0.70
C SER A 30 -23.46 -5.92 0.30
N GLY A 31 -22.43 -6.35 1.04
CA GLY A 31 -22.52 -7.40 2.06
C GLY A 31 -23.03 -6.92 3.42
N GLY A 32 -23.32 -5.63 3.59
CA GLY A 32 -23.76 -5.06 4.87
C GLY A 32 -22.71 -5.09 5.98
N VAL A 33 -21.42 -5.23 5.63
CA VAL A 33 -20.31 -5.27 6.59
C VAL A 33 -19.88 -3.85 6.93
N ARG A 34 -19.75 -3.55 8.22
CA ARG A 34 -19.21 -2.25 8.66
C ARG A 34 -17.72 -2.19 8.37
N LEU A 35 -17.35 -1.34 7.43
CA LEU A 35 -15.97 -1.08 7.03
C LEU A 35 -15.52 0.27 7.59
N ARG A 36 -14.40 0.26 8.34
CA ARG A 36 -13.60 1.46 8.54
C ARG A 36 -12.79 1.67 7.27
N GLY A 37 -13.15 2.73 6.53
CA GLY A 37 -12.73 3.00 5.15
C GLY A 37 -11.23 2.88 4.90
N PRO A 38 -10.79 2.84 3.63
CA PRO A 38 -9.38 2.62 3.30
C PRO A 38 -8.49 3.72 3.88
N ILE A 39 -7.82 3.42 5.00
CA ILE A 39 -6.91 4.33 5.68
C ILE A 39 -5.59 4.35 4.90
N PRO A 40 -5.19 5.50 4.33
CA PRO A 40 -3.89 5.62 3.69
C PRO A 40 -2.80 5.64 4.74
N LEU A 41 -1.89 4.67 4.66
CA LEU A 41 -0.68 4.67 5.47
C LEU A 41 0.44 5.43 4.74
N PRO A 42 1.43 5.98 5.47
CA PRO A 42 2.57 6.66 4.88
C PRO A 42 3.28 5.76 3.85
N THR A 43 3.62 6.36 2.70
CA THR A 43 4.37 5.69 1.66
C THR A 43 5.82 5.53 2.12
N ARG A 44 6.34 4.30 2.05
CA ARG A 44 7.76 4.08 2.34
C ARG A 44 8.55 4.37 1.08
N ARG A 45 9.51 5.28 1.21
CA ARG A 45 10.45 5.62 0.16
C ARG A 45 11.76 4.89 0.41
N LEU A 46 12.10 3.94 -0.44
CA LEU A 46 13.37 3.24 -0.43
C LEU A 46 14.28 3.92 -1.46
N VAL A 47 15.31 4.63 -0.99
CA VAL A 47 16.29 5.30 -1.86
C VAL A 47 17.57 4.50 -1.83
N VAL A 48 18.04 4.07 -2.99
CA VAL A 48 19.31 3.36 -3.15
C VAL A 48 20.20 4.22 -4.06
N PRO A 49 21.18 4.94 -3.47
CA PRO A 49 22.18 5.65 -4.25
C PRO A 49 23.20 4.65 -4.80
N VAL A 50 23.42 4.65 -6.12
CA VAL A 50 24.36 3.76 -6.81
C VAL A 50 25.29 4.60 -7.68
N ARG A 51 26.58 4.26 -7.72
CA ARG A 51 27.52 4.88 -8.65
C ARG A 51 27.12 4.50 -10.08
N ARG A 52 27.06 5.49 -10.99
CA ARG A 52 26.65 5.24 -12.38
C ARG A 52 27.71 4.44 -13.14
N ALA A 53 28.98 4.73 -12.90
CA ALA A 53 30.08 4.05 -13.55
C ALA A 53 30.31 2.64 -12.95
N PRO A 54 30.59 1.62 -13.79
CA PRO A 54 30.94 0.28 -13.32
C PRO A 54 32.35 0.23 -12.72
N ASP A 55 33.23 1.15 -13.11
CA ASP A 55 34.62 1.26 -12.72
C ASP A 55 34.91 2.56 -11.95
N GLY A 56 36.13 2.65 -11.41
CA GLY A 56 36.60 3.75 -10.56
C GLY A 56 37.00 5.01 -11.32
N GLU A 57 37.10 4.95 -12.65
CA GLU A 57 37.55 6.05 -13.50
C GLU A 57 36.42 7.05 -13.80
N GLY A 58 36.81 8.28 -14.14
CA GLY A 58 35.88 9.36 -14.49
C GLY A 58 35.31 10.13 -13.30
N SER A 59 34.27 10.93 -13.55
CA SER A 59 33.64 11.81 -12.55
C SER A 59 32.71 11.04 -11.61
N GLU A 60 32.73 11.38 -10.33
CA GLU A 60 31.86 10.79 -9.32
C GLU A 60 30.39 11.17 -9.54
N THR A 61 29.69 10.34 -10.31
CA THR A 61 28.27 10.50 -10.65
C THR A 61 27.46 9.39 -9.98
N TYR A 62 26.36 9.80 -9.33
CA TYR A 62 25.50 8.91 -8.55
C TYR A 62 24.06 8.98 -9.04
N ASP A 63 23.48 7.82 -9.33
CA ASP A 63 22.06 7.67 -9.62
C ASP A 63 21.31 7.33 -8.33
N HIS A 64 20.16 7.98 -8.13
CA HIS A 64 19.31 7.77 -6.97
C HIS A 64 18.06 7.01 -7.41
N TYR A 65 18.12 5.68 -7.32
CA TYR A 65 16.97 4.85 -7.62
C TYR A 65 16.01 4.87 -6.44
N GLU A 66 14.72 5.11 -6.73
CA GLU A 66 13.66 5.15 -5.73
C GLU A 66 12.63 4.05 -6.00
N MET A 67 12.29 3.28 -4.96
CA MET A 67 11.08 2.46 -4.93
C MET A 67 10.10 3.02 -3.89
N ARG A 68 8.85 3.22 -4.32
CA ARG A 68 7.75 3.68 -3.48
C ARG A 68 6.84 2.52 -3.13
N VAL A 69 6.68 2.26 -1.84
CA VAL A 69 5.74 1.24 -1.35
C VAL A 69 4.55 1.95 -0.73
N HIS A 70 3.40 1.80 -1.38
CA HIS A 70 2.13 2.34 -0.95
C HIS A 70 1.40 1.31 -0.09
N LYS A 71 0.76 1.80 0.98
CA LYS A 71 0.05 0.95 1.94
C LYS A 71 -1.35 1.50 2.19
N ARG A 72 -2.34 0.60 2.22
CA ARG A 72 -3.71 0.89 2.67
C ARG A 72 -4.11 -0.09 3.74
N LEU A 73 -4.82 0.40 4.75
CA LEU A 73 -5.38 -0.42 5.82
C LEU A 73 -6.90 -0.36 5.74
N LEU A 74 -7.54 -1.52 5.78
CA LEU A 74 -8.99 -1.67 5.82
C LEU A 74 -9.30 -2.46 7.08
N GLU A 75 -10.14 -1.92 7.95
CA GLU A 75 -10.61 -2.62 9.16
C GLU A 75 -12.10 -2.92 8.98
N MET A 76 -12.51 -4.16 9.21
CA MET A 76 -13.90 -4.58 9.09
C MET A 76 -14.37 -5.33 10.32
N ASP A 77 -15.61 -5.04 10.73
CA ASP A 77 -16.25 -5.69 11.86
C ASP A 77 -17.09 -6.88 11.37
N ILE A 78 -16.55 -8.09 11.48
CA ILE A 78 -17.26 -9.32 11.14
C ILE A 78 -18.03 -9.78 12.38
N THR A 79 -19.08 -9.06 12.73
CA THR A 79 -20.02 -9.48 13.79
C THR A 79 -21.47 -9.48 13.30
N SER A 80 -21.72 -8.98 12.09
CA SER A 80 -23.03 -9.04 11.43
C SER A 80 -23.08 -10.21 10.46
N GLY A 81 -23.04 -11.42 10.99
CA GLY A 81 -23.52 -12.62 10.30
C GLY A 81 -24.76 -13.11 11.03
N LYS A 82 -25.86 -13.29 10.31
CA LYS A 82 -26.85 -14.31 10.68
C LYS A 82 -26.17 -15.67 10.82
#